data_AF-A0A9X5CCF2-F1
#
_entry.id   AF-A0A9X5CCF2-F1
#
_cell.length_a   1.000
_cell.length_b   1.000
_cell.length_c   1.000
_cell.angle_alpha   90.00
_cell.angle_beta   90.00
_cell.angle_gamma   90.00
#
_symmetry.space_group_name_H-M   'P 1'
#
loop_
_entity.id
_entity.type
_entity.pdbx_description
1 polymer ?
#
loop_
_entity_poly.entity_id
_entity_poly.type
_entity_poly.pdbx_seq_one_letter_code
_entity_poly.pdbx_strand_id
1 'polypeptide(L)'
;MNLCKNKLGFYENNLLSETTHITTVKEILDSLMAIGEIYSEQTARTKLDSFKKCMYYCSFASGNPMYLFMAQNTLHVSDELIYVHELMYKFLCKKHQFMQFDIFKDISSKYDPTSFSWKIPEIFMPILTSYILATASSKEKSSTITFFSNMDKYFNPSLNTCNESTKEIYEDWINNYLGREYFRHLENIYRTYSKTSQQQTIISESFFSLTKLLIEAPVPPDTIPAQMCSLLAHNEMNLKKHTDFDSLYPHDEPLEMEFESKLIESIISTMLQIPNELLSFLETSLDNNSIYKIAVNNFDLFKENFDSYIKDINFQFKKSIEETVTSYFDIKNDPDIILAIEEKHLIFNESNFNKRIEFLNTAISNYEDELMKKITSFISKVERASDTKKSSSLHLSTDYFKDFKADINYRKTLFEKKLNNFNKLPPFLFIHKDGYIKENLSYPLYFFYENDILRLTCELTHNYYYLSKEHILNHFKNRGLVFPVLRSNLILFLLNFDQMIEGL
;
A
#
# COMPACT_ATOMS: atom_id res chain seq x y z
N MET A 1 23.85 -2.71 30.53
CA MET A 1 23.22 -1.91 31.60
C MET A 1 22.53 -2.89 32.53
N ASN A 2 23.16 -3.20 33.67
CA ASN A 2 22.76 -4.24 34.63
C ASN A 2 21.67 -3.72 35.59
N LEU A 3 20.76 -4.62 36.01
CA LEU A 3 19.73 -4.51 37.08
C LEU A 3 18.26 -4.35 36.64
N CYS A 4 17.75 -5.23 35.77
CA CYS A 4 16.34 -5.67 35.81
C CYS A 4 16.29 -7.19 36.06
N LYS A 5 16.92 -7.66 37.14
CA LYS A 5 16.75 -9.05 37.58
C LYS A 5 15.41 -9.20 38.30
N ASN A 6 14.44 -9.75 37.57
CA ASN A 6 13.41 -10.67 38.08
C ASN A 6 12.53 -10.16 39.25
N LYS A 7 12.00 -8.93 39.15
CA LYS A 7 10.95 -8.46 40.07
C LYS A 7 9.67 -9.30 39.95
N LEU A 8 9.36 -9.76 38.73
CA LEU A 8 8.19 -10.60 38.42
C LEU A 8 8.21 -11.95 39.15
N GLY A 9 9.36 -12.63 39.24
CA GLY A 9 9.48 -13.87 40.01
C GLY A 9 9.24 -13.69 41.51
N PHE A 10 9.44 -12.49 42.07
CA PHE A 10 9.07 -12.18 43.45
C PHE A 10 7.54 -11.99 43.62
N TYR A 11 6.89 -11.30 42.68
CA TYR A 11 5.43 -11.08 42.74
C TYR A 11 4.62 -12.32 42.37
N GLU A 12 5.06 -13.15 41.43
CA GLU A 12 4.38 -14.40 41.08
C GLU A 12 4.34 -15.38 42.25
N ASN A 13 5.42 -15.44 43.04
CA ASN A 13 5.45 -16.24 44.26
C ASN A 13 4.45 -15.73 45.31
N ASN A 14 4.28 -14.40 45.44
CA ASN A 14 3.27 -13.80 46.32
C ASN A 14 1.84 -14.06 45.79
N LEU A 15 1.59 -13.85 44.50
CA LEU A 15 0.30 -14.12 43.85
C LEU A 15 -0.11 -15.59 43.98
N LEU A 16 0.83 -16.53 43.80
CA LEU A 16 0.59 -17.97 43.91
C LEU A 16 0.36 -18.41 45.37
N SER A 17 1.00 -17.77 46.35
CA SER A 17 0.82 -18.08 47.78
C SER A 17 -0.58 -17.78 48.32
N GLU A 18 -1.34 -16.89 47.65
CA GLU A 18 -2.71 -16.51 48.01
C GLU A 18 -3.80 -17.35 47.31
N THR A 19 -3.44 -18.23 46.37
CA THR A 19 -4.40 -18.95 45.49
C THR A 19 -5.23 -20.05 46.14
N THR A 20 -5.12 -20.27 47.46
CA THR A 20 -5.97 -21.23 48.19
C THR A 20 -7.40 -20.74 48.37
N HIS A 21 -7.64 -19.43 48.22
CA HIS A 21 -8.96 -18.82 48.36
C HIS A 21 -9.80 -18.98 47.07
N ILE A 22 -11.07 -19.35 47.22
CA ILE A 22 -12.04 -19.40 46.13
C ILE A 22 -12.81 -18.09 46.15
N THR A 23 -12.62 -17.27 45.12
CA THR A 23 -13.31 -15.99 44.97
C THR A 23 -14.76 -16.24 44.55
N THR A 24 -15.71 -15.59 45.23
CA THR A 24 -17.13 -15.67 44.87
C THR A 24 -17.50 -14.60 43.86
N VAL A 25 -18.53 -14.86 43.04
CA VAL A 25 -19.08 -13.83 42.13
C VAL A 25 -19.55 -12.60 42.90
N LYS A 26 -20.03 -12.77 44.14
CA LYS A 26 -20.46 -11.66 45.00
C LYS A 26 -19.30 -10.73 45.33
N GLU A 27 -18.12 -11.26 45.68
CA GLU A 27 -16.93 -10.43 45.96
C GLU A 27 -16.50 -9.62 44.73
N ILE A 28 -16.60 -10.20 43.53
CA ILE A 28 -16.33 -9.48 42.28
C ILE A 28 -17.37 -8.36 42.06
N LEU A 29 -18.65 -8.63 42.30
CA LEU A 29 -19.71 -7.62 42.18
C LEU A 29 -19.57 -6.49 43.20
N ASP A 30 -19.25 -6.82 44.45
CA ASP A 30 -19.01 -5.84 45.52
C ASP A 30 -17.80 -4.95 45.16
N SER A 31 -16.72 -5.54 44.63
CA SER A 31 -15.56 -4.79 44.12
C SER A 31 -15.91 -3.89 42.95
N LEU A 32 -16.71 -4.38 41.98
CA LEU A 32 -17.19 -3.59 40.84
C LEU A 32 -18.05 -2.41 41.27
N MET A 33 -18.91 -2.61 42.26
CA MET A 33 -19.76 -1.55 42.80
C MET A 33 -18.95 -0.49 43.53
N ALA A 34 -17.96 -0.91 44.32
CA ALA A 34 -17.09 0.00 45.05
C ALA A 34 -16.19 0.83 44.10
N ILE A 35 -15.47 0.19 43.17
CA ILE A 35 -14.52 0.86 42.28
C ILE A 35 -15.23 1.62 41.15
N GLY A 36 -16.30 1.04 40.61
CA GLY A 36 -17.05 1.64 39.50
C GLY A 36 -18.10 2.66 39.93
N GLU A 37 -18.26 2.93 41.23
CA GLU A 37 -19.34 3.74 41.81
C GLU A 37 -20.73 3.31 41.31
N ILE A 38 -20.95 1.99 41.22
CA ILE A 38 -22.19 1.41 40.68
C ILE A 38 -23.17 1.15 41.82
N TYR A 39 -24.32 1.80 41.77
CA TYR A 39 -25.36 1.67 42.81
C TYR A 39 -26.32 0.48 42.60
N SER A 40 -26.24 -0.20 41.46
CA SER A 40 -27.12 -1.31 41.08
C SER A 40 -26.32 -2.58 40.83
N GLU A 41 -26.61 -3.64 41.61
CA GLU A 41 -26.01 -4.96 41.43
C GLU A 41 -26.30 -5.51 40.03
N GLN A 42 -27.49 -5.26 39.47
CA GLN A 42 -27.85 -5.71 38.12
C GLN A 42 -26.97 -5.07 37.04
N THR A 43 -26.59 -3.80 37.23
CA THR A 43 -25.66 -3.11 36.34
C THR A 43 -24.26 -3.70 36.47
N ALA A 44 -23.79 -3.99 37.69
CA ALA A 44 -22.50 -4.65 37.91
C ALA A 44 -22.47 -6.06 37.26
N ARG A 45 -23.56 -6.83 37.37
CA ARG A 45 -23.73 -8.13 36.69
C ARG A 45 -23.62 -8.02 35.18
N THR A 46 -24.30 -7.04 34.58
CA THR A 46 -24.24 -6.83 33.12
C THR A 46 -22.81 -6.54 32.63
N LYS A 47 -22.03 -5.78 33.42
CA LYS A 47 -20.62 -5.51 33.11
C LYS A 47 -19.75 -6.76 33.24
N LEU A 48 -19.95 -7.55 34.30
CA LEU A 48 -19.27 -8.83 34.48
C LEU A 48 -19.60 -9.81 33.35
N ASP A 49 -20.86 -9.88 32.91
CA ASP A 49 -21.29 -10.75 31.81
C ASP A 49 -20.65 -10.36 30.48
N SER A 50 -20.44 -9.06 30.23
CA SER A 50 -19.68 -8.59 29.06
C SER A 50 -18.23 -9.10 29.07
N PHE A 51 -17.56 -8.99 30.21
CA PHE A 51 -16.21 -9.54 30.38
C PHE A 51 -16.17 -11.06 30.21
N LYS A 52 -17.09 -11.79 30.84
CA LYS A 52 -17.23 -13.25 30.72
C LYS A 52 -17.40 -13.70 29.27
N LYS A 53 -18.23 -12.99 28.49
CA LYS A 53 -18.38 -13.23 27.05
C LYS A 53 -17.06 -13.05 26.31
N CYS A 54 -16.30 -12.00 26.59
CA CYS A 54 -14.98 -11.78 25.97
C CYS A 54 -14.04 -12.96 26.25
N MET A 55 -13.96 -13.42 27.50
CA MET A 55 -13.11 -14.55 27.90
C MET A 55 -13.56 -15.87 27.26
N TYR A 56 -14.88 -16.09 27.15
CA TYR A 56 -15.44 -17.24 26.44
C TYR A 56 -15.01 -17.27 24.98
N TYR A 57 -15.15 -16.16 24.24
CA TYR A 57 -14.73 -16.12 22.84
C TYR A 57 -13.20 -16.27 22.68
N CYS A 58 -12.41 -15.68 23.59
CA CYS A 58 -10.95 -15.84 23.57
C CYS A 58 -10.48 -17.29 23.82
N SER A 59 -11.32 -18.13 24.43
CA SER A 59 -11.00 -19.55 24.60
C SER A 59 -10.86 -20.34 23.30
N PHE A 60 -11.44 -19.84 22.20
CA PHE A 60 -11.33 -20.45 20.86
C PHE A 60 -10.09 -20.01 20.09
N ALA A 61 -9.33 -19.01 20.57
CA ALA A 61 -8.20 -18.43 19.82
C ALA A 61 -7.14 -19.47 19.44
N SER A 62 -6.91 -20.47 20.31
CA SER A 62 -6.01 -21.59 20.05
C SER A 62 -6.74 -22.69 19.27
N GLY A 63 -6.65 -22.65 17.94
CA GLY A 63 -7.10 -23.75 17.08
C GLY A 63 -8.37 -23.50 16.28
N ASN A 64 -8.98 -22.31 16.36
CA ASN A 64 -10.09 -21.93 15.48
C ASN A 64 -9.67 -20.84 14.48
N PRO A 65 -9.57 -21.15 13.17
CA PRO A 65 -9.23 -20.15 12.15
C PRO A 65 -10.31 -19.05 12.00
N MET A 66 -11.53 -19.30 12.46
CA MET A 66 -12.64 -18.35 12.44
C MET A 66 -12.74 -17.50 13.72
N TYR A 67 -11.82 -17.65 14.68
CA TYR A 67 -11.87 -16.96 15.97
C TYR A 67 -12.05 -15.45 15.82
N LEU A 68 -11.21 -14.80 15.02
CA LEU A 68 -11.25 -13.35 14.84
C LEU A 68 -12.61 -12.89 14.31
N PHE A 69 -13.12 -13.56 13.27
CA PHE A 69 -14.43 -13.28 12.71
C PHE A 69 -15.57 -13.46 13.72
N MET A 70 -15.55 -14.55 14.51
CA MET A 70 -16.56 -14.82 15.54
C MET A 70 -16.53 -13.78 16.66
N ALA A 71 -15.33 -13.43 17.13
CA ALA A 71 -15.11 -12.43 18.16
C ALA A 71 -15.56 -11.04 17.69
N GLN A 72 -15.19 -10.62 16.48
CA GLN A 72 -15.59 -9.34 15.89
C GLN A 72 -17.12 -9.22 15.78
N ASN A 73 -17.78 -10.22 15.20
CA ASN A 73 -19.22 -10.19 14.98
C ASN A 73 -20.06 -10.20 16.26
N THR A 74 -19.50 -10.69 17.37
CA THR A 74 -20.26 -10.83 18.63
C THR A 74 -19.89 -9.79 19.67
N LEU A 75 -18.61 -9.43 19.76
CA LEU A 75 -18.10 -8.49 20.76
C LEU A 75 -18.13 -7.05 20.27
N HIS A 76 -18.18 -6.83 18.95
CA HIS A 76 -18.23 -5.51 18.32
C HIS A 76 -17.07 -4.57 18.73
N VAL A 77 -15.89 -5.14 19.02
CA VAL A 77 -14.65 -4.41 19.37
C VAL A 77 -13.64 -4.41 18.22
N SER A 78 -12.63 -3.55 18.29
CA SER A 78 -11.51 -3.52 17.33
C SER A 78 -10.63 -4.77 17.44
N ASP A 79 -9.96 -5.12 16.34
CA ASP A 79 -9.04 -6.27 16.24
C ASP A 79 -7.95 -6.21 17.30
N GLU A 80 -7.38 -5.02 17.51
CA GLU A 80 -6.36 -4.80 18.53
C GLU A 80 -6.89 -5.05 19.94
N LEU A 81 -8.13 -4.66 20.22
CA LEU A 81 -8.74 -4.92 21.53
C LEU A 81 -9.08 -6.41 21.72
N ILE A 82 -9.41 -7.14 20.65
CA ILE A 82 -9.55 -8.61 20.69
C ILE A 82 -8.22 -9.25 21.11
N TYR A 83 -7.09 -8.79 20.58
CA TYR A 83 -5.78 -9.28 20.99
C TYR A 83 -5.45 -8.99 22.46
N VAL A 84 -5.83 -7.82 22.97
CA VAL A 84 -5.72 -7.49 24.41
C VAL A 84 -6.58 -8.44 25.26
N HIS A 85 -7.79 -8.79 24.80
CA HIS A 85 -8.62 -9.79 25.46
C HIS A 85 -8.02 -11.20 25.40
N GLU A 86 -7.35 -11.57 24.30
CA GLU A 86 -6.63 -12.84 24.18
C GLU A 86 -5.48 -12.93 25.19
N LEU A 87 -4.70 -11.86 25.36
CA LEU A 87 -3.63 -11.77 26.35
C LEU A 87 -4.18 -11.91 27.79
N MET A 88 -5.28 -11.24 28.10
CA MET A 88 -5.96 -11.38 29.39
C MET A 88 -6.45 -12.82 29.64
N TYR A 89 -7.05 -13.45 28.63
CA TYR A 89 -7.48 -14.84 28.72
C TYR A 89 -6.29 -15.78 28.99
N LYS A 90 -5.17 -15.60 28.29
CA LYS A 90 -3.94 -16.39 28.53
C LYS A 90 -3.43 -16.21 29.96
N PHE A 91 -3.42 -14.98 30.46
CA PHE A 91 -3.02 -14.68 31.84
C PHE A 91 -3.92 -15.38 32.87
N LEU A 92 -5.24 -15.20 32.78
CA LEU A 92 -6.19 -15.72 33.76
C LEU A 92 -6.35 -17.24 33.71
N CYS A 93 -6.45 -17.81 32.50
CA CYS A 93 -6.87 -19.21 32.31
C CYS A 93 -5.69 -20.17 32.06
N LYS A 94 -4.70 -19.76 31.25
CA LYS A 94 -3.61 -20.65 30.83
C LYS A 94 -2.43 -20.60 31.78
N LYS A 95 -2.08 -19.41 32.25
CA LYS A 95 -0.92 -19.21 33.12
C LYS A 95 -1.24 -19.48 34.58
N HIS A 96 -2.14 -18.70 35.17
CA HIS A 96 -2.36 -18.73 36.62
C HIS A 96 -3.57 -19.56 37.05
N GLN A 97 -4.44 -19.94 36.12
CA GLN A 97 -5.69 -20.65 36.40
C GLN A 97 -6.58 -19.93 37.43
N PHE A 98 -6.47 -18.61 37.50
CA PHE A 98 -7.35 -17.77 38.31
C PHE A 98 -8.80 -17.81 37.85
N MET A 99 -9.02 -18.20 36.59
CA MET A 99 -10.32 -18.47 36.01
C MET A 99 -10.29 -19.85 35.35
N GLN A 100 -11.26 -20.70 35.66
CA GLN A 100 -11.45 -21.99 35.00
C GLN A 100 -12.91 -22.16 34.59
N PHE A 101 -13.15 -22.68 33.39
CA PHE A 101 -14.51 -23.04 32.96
C PHE A 101 -15.07 -24.12 33.89
N ASP A 102 -16.32 -23.95 34.30
CA ASP A 102 -16.96 -24.95 35.16
C ASP A 102 -17.10 -26.28 34.42
N ILE A 103 -16.62 -27.35 35.03
CA ILE A 103 -16.78 -28.71 34.50
C ILE A 103 -18.24 -29.10 34.70
N PHE A 104 -18.98 -29.15 33.58
CA PHE A 104 -20.37 -29.53 33.58
C PHE A 104 -20.53 -31.00 34.01
N LYS A 105 -21.30 -31.23 35.08
CA LYS A 105 -21.53 -32.57 35.64
C LYS A 105 -22.96 -33.10 35.40
N ASP A 106 -23.92 -32.29 34.95
CA ASP A 106 -25.34 -32.70 34.96
C ASP A 106 -26.20 -32.05 33.85
N ILE A 107 -26.75 -32.88 32.96
CA ILE A 107 -27.53 -32.55 31.74
C ILE A 107 -28.83 -31.79 32.04
N SER A 108 -29.29 -31.79 33.30
CA SER A 108 -30.56 -31.20 33.72
C SER A 108 -30.53 -29.68 34.00
N SER A 109 -29.34 -29.06 34.07
CA SER A 109 -29.19 -27.63 34.34
C SER A 109 -29.15 -26.79 33.06
N LYS A 110 -29.66 -25.54 33.11
CA LYS A 110 -29.48 -24.57 32.00
C LYS A 110 -27.98 -24.30 31.85
N TYR A 111 -27.37 -24.90 30.83
CA TYR A 111 -25.97 -24.71 30.50
C TYR A 111 -25.69 -23.24 30.19
N ASP A 112 -24.84 -22.61 31.01
CA ASP A 112 -24.25 -21.30 30.72
C ASP A 112 -22.78 -21.51 30.30
N PRO A 113 -22.45 -21.35 29.00
CA PRO A 113 -21.08 -21.50 28.50
C PRO A 113 -20.11 -20.44 29.05
N THR A 114 -20.62 -19.41 29.72
CA THR A 114 -19.85 -18.33 30.34
C THR A 114 -19.74 -18.46 31.87
N SER A 115 -20.01 -19.65 32.41
CA SER A 115 -19.81 -19.95 33.82
C SER A 115 -18.36 -20.31 34.13
N PHE A 116 -17.82 -19.67 35.18
CA PHE A 116 -16.43 -19.80 35.59
C PHE A 116 -16.33 -19.98 37.10
N SER A 117 -15.35 -20.78 37.50
CA SER A 117 -14.81 -20.79 38.86
C SER A 117 -13.64 -19.80 38.95
N TRP A 118 -13.56 -19.11 40.08
CA TRP A 118 -12.64 -18.00 40.30
C TRP A 118 -11.72 -18.28 41.48
N LYS A 119 -10.43 -18.00 41.29
CA LYS A 119 -9.36 -18.12 42.29
C LYS A 119 -8.45 -16.90 42.17
N ILE A 120 -9.05 -15.73 42.30
CA ILE A 120 -8.37 -14.44 42.11
C ILE A 120 -7.70 -14.05 43.43
N PRO A 121 -6.37 -13.82 43.44
CA PRO A 121 -5.68 -13.28 44.60
C PRO A 121 -6.27 -11.92 44.99
N GLU A 122 -6.40 -11.65 46.29
CA GLU A 122 -6.97 -10.38 46.78
C GLU A 122 -6.19 -9.18 46.23
N ILE A 123 -4.87 -9.29 46.15
CA ILE A 123 -4.00 -8.23 45.61
C ILE A 123 -4.28 -7.91 44.12
N PHE A 124 -4.87 -8.85 43.37
CA PHE A 124 -5.19 -8.68 41.95
C PHE A 124 -6.64 -8.22 41.71
N MET A 125 -7.51 -8.28 42.73
CA MET A 125 -8.92 -7.89 42.61
C MET A 125 -9.12 -6.46 42.05
N PRO A 126 -8.40 -5.42 42.52
CA PRO A 126 -8.55 -4.07 41.95
C PRO A 126 -8.19 -3.98 40.46
N ILE A 127 -7.20 -4.77 40.02
CA ILE A 127 -6.73 -4.83 38.64
C ILE A 127 -7.79 -5.51 37.76
N LEU A 128 -8.29 -6.67 38.19
CA LEU A 128 -9.37 -7.39 37.50
C LEU A 128 -10.61 -6.50 37.38
N THR A 129 -11.02 -5.84 38.48
CA THR A 129 -12.20 -4.98 38.49
C THR A 129 -12.05 -3.82 37.51
N SER A 130 -10.89 -3.16 37.49
CA SER A 130 -10.59 -2.10 36.53
C SER A 130 -10.71 -2.60 35.09
N TYR A 131 -10.25 -3.82 34.81
CA TYR A 131 -10.38 -4.48 33.51
C TYR A 131 -11.81 -4.75 33.09
N ILE A 132 -12.62 -5.30 34.00
CA ILE A 132 -14.04 -5.55 33.73
C ILE A 132 -14.76 -4.23 33.41
N LEU A 133 -14.48 -3.17 34.18
CA LEU A 133 -15.07 -1.86 33.96
C LEU A 133 -14.62 -1.23 32.63
N ALA A 134 -13.34 -1.30 32.29
CA ALA A 134 -12.81 -0.81 31.03
C ALA A 134 -13.38 -1.56 29.82
N THR A 135 -13.51 -2.89 29.94
CA THR A 135 -14.15 -3.75 28.92
C THR A 135 -15.59 -3.33 28.70
N ALA A 136 -16.38 -3.18 29.78
CA ALA A 136 -17.78 -2.80 29.66
C ALA A 136 -17.99 -1.34 29.21
N SER A 137 -17.00 -0.48 29.36
CA SER A 137 -17.00 0.90 28.87
C SER A 137 -16.54 1.01 27.41
N SER A 138 -16.00 -0.07 26.84
CA SER A 138 -15.61 -0.14 25.44
C SER A 138 -16.85 -0.38 24.58
N LYS A 139 -17.27 0.66 23.86
CA LYS A 139 -18.33 0.63 22.84
C LYS A 139 -17.78 0.13 21.49
N GLU A 140 -18.68 0.02 20.50
CA GLU A 140 -18.31 -0.24 19.10
C GLU A 140 -17.14 0.63 18.63
N LYS A 141 -16.10 -0.03 18.09
CA LYS A 141 -14.85 0.59 17.60
C LYS A 141 -14.05 1.35 18.66
N SER A 142 -14.17 0.97 19.93
CA SER A 142 -13.31 1.53 20.98
C SER A 142 -11.85 1.27 20.67
N SER A 143 -11.07 2.31 20.87
CA SER A 143 -9.65 2.29 20.62
C SER A 143 -8.88 1.70 21.80
N THR A 144 -7.73 1.07 21.55
CA THR A 144 -6.89 0.54 22.62
C THR A 144 -6.38 1.65 23.53
N ILE A 145 -6.09 2.83 22.99
CA ILE A 145 -5.74 4.02 23.77
C ILE A 145 -6.87 4.34 24.77
N THR A 146 -8.12 4.39 24.30
CA THR A 146 -9.27 4.66 25.17
C THR A 146 -9.49 3.56 26.21
N PHE A 147 -9.32 2.29 25.82
CA PHE A 147 -9.43 1.16 26.73
C PHE A 147 -8.42 1.27 27.88
N PHE A 148 -7.13 1.48 27.57
CA PHE A 148 -6.09 1.64 28.59
C PHE A 148 -6.28 2.91 29.42
N SER A 149 -6.74 4.02 28.84
CA SER A 149 -7.08 5.21 29.64
C SER A 149 -8.24 4.96 30.61
N ASN A 150 -9.24 4.14 30.21
CA ASN A 150 -10.31 3.72 31.11
C ASN A 150 -9.80 2.79 32.21
N MET A 151 -8.85 1.89 31.89
CA MET A 151 -8.15 1.08 32.89
C MET A 151 -7.49 1.97 33.95
N ASP A 152 -6.70 2.94 33.51
CA ASP A 152 -5.98 3.87 34.40
C ASP A 152 -7.01 4.63 35.27
N LYS A 153 -8.10 5.12 34.65
CA LYS A 153 -9.20 5.82 35.34
C LYS A 153 -9.84 4.98 36.45
N TYR A 154 -10.15 3.71 36.18
CA TYR A 154 -10.83 2.85 37.15
C TYR A 154 -9.88 2.29 38.22
N PHE A 155 -8.59 2.17 37.92
CA PHE A 155 -7.61 1.68 38.90
C PHE A 155 -7.19 2.77 39.90
N ASN A 156 -7.09 4.03 39.47
CA ASN A 156 -6.62 5.14 40.31
C ASN A 156 -7.32 5.28 41.67
N PRO A 157 -8.66 5.13 41.81
CA PRO A 157 -9.33 5.17 43.11
C PRO A 157 -8.81 4.12 44.11
N SER A 158 -8.37 2.95 43.63
CA SER A 158 -7.82 1.87 44.45
C SER A 158 -6.45 2.20 45.05
N LEU A 159 -5.73 3.20 44.51
CA LEU A 159 -4.45 3.65 45.08
C LEU A 159 -4.59 4.25 46.48
N ASN A 160 -5.78 4.72 46.84
CA ASN A 160 -6.04 5.26 48.19
C ASN A 160 -6.21 4.16 49.24
N THR A 161 -6.47 2.92 48.82
CA THR A 161 -6.79 1.79 49.71
C THR A 161 -5.81 0.62 49.58
N CYS A 162 -5.02 0.56 48.50
CA CYS A 162 -4.00 -0.46 48.26
C CYS A 162 -2.59 0.02 48.63
N ASN A 163 -1.66 -0.91 48.84
CA ASN A 163 -0.26 -0.61 49.14
C ASN A 163 0.55 -0.28 47.87
N GLU A 164 1.76 0.29 48.02
CA GLU A 164 2.63 0.63 46.87
C GLU A 164 2.90 -0.57 45.94
N SER A 165 2.94 -1.80 46.48
CA SER A 165 3.13 -3.00 45.67
C SER A 165 2.00 -3.27 44.67
N THR A 166 0.74 -2.94 44.97
CA THR A 166 -0.37 -3.15 44.00
C THR A 166 -0.25 -2.23 42.79
N LYS A 167 0.26 -1.00 42.97
CA LYS A 167 0.52 -0.07 41.86
C LYS A 167 1.63 -0.58 40.95
N GLU A 168 2.72 -1.05 41.54
CA GLU A 168 3.83 -1.64 40.78
C GLU A 168 3.36 -2.88 40.00
N ILE A 169 2.57 -3.76 40.62
CA ILE A 169 1.98 -4.93 39.96
C ILE A 169 1.09 -4.50 38.78
N TYR A 170 0.26 -3.48 38.96
CA TYR A 170 -0.61 -2.97 37.89
C TYR A 170 0.20 -2.45 36.69
N GLU A 171 1.20 -1.59 36.93
CA GLU A 171 2.02 -1.02 35.86
C GLU A 171 2.84 -2.10 35.15
N ASP A 172 3.44 -3.02 35.89
CA ASP A 172 4.17 -4.14 35.31
C ASP A 172 3.24 -5.03 34.47
N TRP A 173 2.07 -5.37 35.01
CA TRP A 173 1.10 -6.21 34.34
C TRP A 173 0.54 -5.58 33.05
N ILE A 174 0.12 -4.31 33.10
CA ILE A 174 -0.51 -3.67 31.95
C ILE A 174 0.49 -3.44 30.81
N ASN A 175 1.76 -3.19 31.12
CA ASN A 175 2.80 -2.98 30.11
C ASN A 175 3.33 -4.33 29.57
N ASN A 176 3.66 -5.28 30.45
CA ASN A 176 4.36 -6.50 30.08
C ASN A 176 3.41 -7.66 29.69
N TYR A 177 2.19 -7.73 30.23
CA TYR A 177 1.21 -8.77 29.85
C TYR A 177 0.19 -8.30 28.83
N LEU A 178 -0.34 -7.10 28.99
CA LEU A 178 -1.36 -6.58 28.07
C LEU A 178 -0.76 -5.79 26.90
N GLY A 179 0.54 -5.53 26.90
CA GLY A 179 1.22 -4.83 25.80
C GLY A 179 0.72 -3.40 25.60
N ARG A 180 0.39 -2.68 26.68
CA ARG A 180 -0.18 -1.32 26.62
C ARG A 180 0.59 -0.40 25.68
N GLU A 181 1.91 -0.33 25.83
CA GLU A 181 2.76 0.52 25.00
C GLU A 181 2.76 0.08 23.53
N TYR A 182 2.80 -1.22 23.25
CA TYR A 182 2.74 -1.75 21.89
C TYR A 182 1.45 -1.33 21.17
N PHE A 183 0.30 -1.59 21.78
CA PHE A 183 -1.00 -1.29 21.15
C PHE A 183 -1.25 0.22 21.05
N ARG A 184 -0.85 1.01 22.05
CA ARG A 184 -0.91 2.48 21.98
C ARG A 184 -0.05 3.00 20.81
N HIS A 185 1.14 2.45 20.63
CA HIS A 185 2.04 2.84 19.53
C HIS A 185 1.48 2.44 18.17
N LEU A 186 1.03 1.19 18.02
CA LEU A 186 0.40 0.70 16.80
C LEU A 186 -0.81 1.56 16.41
N GLU A 187 -1.63 1.94 17.39
CA GLU A 187 -2.78 2.81 17.12
C GLU A 187 -2.38 4.23 16.72
N ASN A 188 -1.32 4.78 17.30
CA ASN A 188 -0.76 6.06 16.85
C ASN A 188 -0.25 5.98 15.41
N ILE A 189 0.33 4.85 15.00
CA ILE A 189 0.71 4.62 13.59
C ILE A 189 -0.52 4.66 12.71
N TYR A 190 -1.61 3.95 13.06
CA TYR A 190 -2.86 4.01 12.29
C TYR A 190 -3.38 5.44 12.17
N ARG A 191 -3.48 6.17 13.27
CA ARG A 191 -4.01 7.55 13.28
C ARG A 191 -3.15 8.53 12.48
N THR A 192 -1.84 8.30 12.42
CA THR A 192 -0.88 9.18 11.73
C THR A 192 -0.77 8.86 10.25
N TYR A 193 -0.73 7.56 9.91
CA TYR A 193 -0.39 7.11 8.57
C TYR A 193 -1.58 6.58 7.78
N SER A 194 -2.79 6.47 8.33
CA SER A 194 -3.98 6.10 7.55
C SER A 194 -5.05 7.20 7.53
N LYS A 195 -5.63 7.44 6.35
CA LYS A 195 -6.76 8.34 6.12
C LYS A 195 -8.03 7.58 5.72
N THR A 196 -7.87 6.35 5.23
CA THR A 196 -8.98 5.49 4.78
C THR A 196 -8.95 4.14 5.49
N SER A 197 -10.08 3.44 5.51
CA SER A 197 -10.16 2.09 6.08
C SER A 197 -9.23 1.11 5.35
N GLN A 198 -9.08 1.24 4.04
CA GLN A 198 -8.17 0.40 3.24
C GLN A 198 -6.71 0.60 3.66
N GLN A 199 -6.29 1.86 3.87
CA GLN A 199 -4.95 2.17 4.36
C GLN A 199 -4.71 1.58 5.76
N GLN A 200 -5.69 1.70 6.65
CA GLN A 200 -5.62 1.09 7.98
C GLN A 200 -5.48 -0.43 7.91
N THR A 201 -6.22 -1.10 7.02
CA THR A 201 -6.09 -2.54 6.77
C THR A 201 -4.68 -2.91 6.31
N ILE A 202 -4.11 -2.17 5.36
CA ILE A 202 -2.74 -2.44 4.86
C ILE A 202 -1.71 -2.32 5.99
N ILE A 203 -1.81 -1.28 6.83
CA ILE A 203 -0.91 -1.14 7.99
C ILE A 203 -1.12 -2.32 8.96
N SER A 204 -2.38 -2.66 9.27
CA SER A 204 -2.72 -3.73 10.21
C SER A 204 -2.17 -5.09 9.74
N GLU A 205 -2.34 -5.42 8.46
CA GLU A 205 -1.79 -6.63 7.85
C GLU A 205 -0.26 -6.66 7.88
N SER A 206 0.39 -5.51 7.67
CA SER A 206 1.86 -5.41 7.69
C SER A 206 2.45 -5.66 9.08
N PHE A 207 1.78 -5.17 10.14
CA PHE A 207 2.19 -5.39 11.52
C PHE A 207 1.60 -6.66 12.16
N PHE A 208 0.75 -7.39 11.44
CA PHE A 208 0.04 -8.55 11.98
C PHE A 208 0.99 -9.63 12.53
N SER A 209 2.11 -9.90 11.84
CA SER A 209 3.07 -10.91 12.29
C SER A 209 3.75 -10.52 13.62
N LEU A 210 4.09 -9.23 13.80
CA LEU A 210 4.63 -8.73 15.08
C LEU A 210 3.59 -8.85 16.20
N THR A 211 2.35 -8.48 15.90
CA THR A 211 1.23 -8.63 16.84
C THR A 211 1.03 -10.10 17.24
N LYS A 212 1.17 -11.04 16.28
CA LYS A 212 1.10 -12.47 16.57
C LYS A 212 2.27 -12.97 17.42
N LEU A 213 3.49 -12.48 17.20
CA LEU A 213 4.64 -12.80 18.06
C LEU A 213 4.40 -12.35 19.51
N LEU A 214 3.86 -11.14 19.71
CA LEU A 214 3.48 -10.65 21.04
C LEU A 214 2.45 -11.56 21.71
N ILE A 215 1.41 -11.93 20.97
CA ILE A 215 0.30 -12.74 21.48
C ILE A 215 0.71 -14.18 21.79
N GLU A 216 1.53 -14.78 20.93
CA GLU A 216 1.95 -16.19 21.02
C GLU A 216 3.12 -16.41 21.97
N ALA A 217 3.78 -15.33 22.43
CA ALA A 217 4.87 -15.40 23.40
C ALA A 217 4.46 -16.23 24.63
N PRO A 218 5.19 -17.31 24.97
CA PRO A 218 4.86 -18.19 26.08
C PRO A 218 5.25 -17.51 27.38
N VAL A 219 4.33 -16.70 27.93
CA VAL A 219 4.55 -15.85 29.12
C VAL A 219 5.66 -14.83 28.86
N PRO A 220 5.45 -13.52 29.07
CA PRO A 220 6.56 -12.58 28.92
C PRO A 220 7.61 -12.89 30.00
N PRO A 221 8.88 -13.09 29.66
CA PRO A 221 9.84 -12.15 30.18
C PRO A 221 9.54 -10.78 29.55
N ASP A 222 9.74 -9.72 30.32
CA ASP A 222 9.59 -8.30 29.93
C ASP A 222 10.24 -7.98 28.57
N THR A 223 11.17 -8.83 28.12
CA THR A 223 11.90 -8.77 26.87
C THR A 223 11.02 -8.77 25.60
N ILE A 224 10.00 -9.63 25.47
CA ILE A 224 9.25 -9.74 24.21
C ILE A 224 8.40 -8.49 23.92
N PRO A 225 7.55 -8.00 24.85
CA PRO A 225 6.81 -6.76 24.64
C PRO A 225 7.73 -5.58 24.32
N ALA A 226 8.86 -5.47 25.03
CA ALA A 226 9.85 -4.41 24.80
C ALA A 226 10.48 -4.51 23.39
N GLN A 227 10.88 -5.70 22.95
CA GLN A 227 11.39 -5.94 21.60
C GLN A 227 10.35 -5.61 20.52
N MET A 228 9.10 -6.01 20.70
CA MET A 228 8.02 -5.69 19.75
C MET A 228 7.77 -4.17 19.67
N CYS A 229 7.80 -3.46 20.80
CA CYS A 229 7.73 -1.99 20.82
C CYS A 229 8.93 -1.37 20.09
N SER A 230 10.14 -1.91 20.28
CA SER A 230 11.35 -1.45 19.59
C SER A 230 11.24 -1.63 18.07
N LEU A 231 10.71 -2.77 17.61
CA LEU A 231 10.47 -3.01 16.18
C LEU A 231 9.41 -2.05 15.62
N LEU A 232 8.31 -1.81 16.35
CA LEU A 232 7.32 -0.80 15.94
C LEU A 232 7.94 0.59 15.85
N ALA A 233 8.74 0.99 16.83
CA ALA A 233 9.41 2.29 16.85
C ALA A 233 10.38 2.45 15.67
N HIS A 234 11.15 1.40 15.36
CA HIS A 234 12.03 1.40 14.19
C HIS A 234 11.24 1.58 12.89
N ASN A 235 10.15 0.82 12.72
CA ASN A 235 9.30 0.91 11.55
C ASN A 235 8.61 2.27 11.41
N GLU A 236 8.14 2.85 12.52
CA GLU A 236 7.60 4.22 12.53
C GLU A 236 8.67 5.26 12.16
N MET A 237 9.91 5.11 12.63
CA MET A 237 11.01 6.00 12.25
C MET A 237 11.26 5.96 10.74
N ASN A 238 11.15 4.77 10.12
CA ASN A 238 11.26 4.64 8.68
C ASN A 238 10.08 5.29 7.95
N LEU A 239 8.85 5.10 8.43
CA LEU A 239 7.67 5.81 7.90
C LEU A 239 7.83 7.33 7.94
N LYS A 240 8.39 7.89 9.02
CA LYS A 240 8.66 9.33 9.17
C LYS A 240 9.61 9.90 8.10
N LYS A 241 10.43 9.06 7.45
CA LYS A 241 11.35 9.49 6.39
C LYS A 241 10.63 9.74 5.06
N HIS A 242 9.43 9.22 4.87
CA HIS A 242 8.65 9.40 3.65
C HIS A 242 7.83 10.69 3.74
N THR A 243 8.17 11.67 2.91
CA THR A 243 7.42 12.94 2.79
C THR A 243 6.20 12.81 1.89
N ASP A 244 6.24 11.87 0.93
CA ASP A 244 5.12 11.57 0.05
C ASP A 244 4.28 10.42 0.62
N PHE A 245 3.04 10.74 0.95
CA PHE A 245 2.10 9.81 1.57
C PHE A 245 1.57 8.78 0.56
N ASP A 246 1.53 9.12 -0.73
CA ASP A 246 0.98 8.22 -1.75
C ASP A 246 1.95 7.05 -1.99
N SER A 247 3.26 7.30 -1.96
CA SER A 247 4.31 6.26 -2.05
C SER A 247 4.27 5.20 -0.95
N LEU A 248 3.62 5.50 0.19
CA LEU A 248 3.48 4.54 1.30
C LEU A 248 2.55 3.38 0.95
N TYR A 249 1.63 3.60 0.02
CA TYR A 249 0.53 2.71 -0.32
C TYR A 249 0.63 2.21 -1.77
N PRO A 250 -0.17 1.20 -2.13
CA PRO A 250 -0.24 0.77 -3.51
C PRO A 250 -0.63 1.92 -4.43
N HIS A 251 0.17 2.16 -5.46
CA HIS A 251 -0.02 3.24 -6.42
C HIS A 251 0.54 2.84 -7.78
N ASP A 252 0.10 3.55 -8.80
CA ASP A 252 0.44 3.26 -10.18
C ASP A 252 1.32 4.37 -10.75
N GLU A 253 2.51 4.00 -11.21
CA GLU A 253 3.46 4.94 -11.82
C GLU A 253 3.39 4.82 -13.34
N PRO A 254 3.36 5.93 -14.10
CA PRO A 254 3.32 5.87 -15.56
C PRO A 254 4.61 5.27 -16.12
N LEU A 255 4.49 4.32 -17.04
CA LEU A 255 5.63 3.76 -17.75
C LEU A 255 5.95 4.60 -18.99
N GLU A 256 7.14 5.20 -19.01
CA GLU A 256 7.64 5.91 -20.18
C GLU A 256 8.00 4.93 -21.31
N MET A 257 7.47 5.20 -22.51
CA MET A 257 7.62 4.31 -23.66
C MET A 257 8.54 4.94 -24.70
N GLU A 258 9.79 4.46 -24.78
CA GLU A 258 10.80 4.98 -25.72
C GLU A 258 10.34 4.89 -27.20
N PHE A 259 9.56 3.86 -27.55
CA PHE A 259 9.06 3.68 -28.92
C PHE A 259 8.20 4.86 -29.39
N GLU A 260 7.44 5.51 -28.49
CA GLU A 260 6.55 6.61 -28.88
C GLU A 260 7.36 7.82 -29.33
N SER A 261 8.48 8.10 -28.65
CA SER A 261 9.40 9.18 -29.05
C SER A 261 9.97 8.90 -30.43
N LYS A 262 10.46 7.68 -30.68
CA LYS A 262 10.99 7.25 -31.99
C LYS A 262 9.93 7.32 -33.10
N LEU A 263 8.70 6.88 -32.80
CA LEU A 263 7.59 6.91 -33.75
C LEU A 263 7.21 8.35 -34.13
N ILE A 264 7.13 9.25 -33.16
CA ILE A 264 6.82 10.67 -33.41
C ILE A 264 7.92 11.32 -34.25
N GLU A 265 9.18 11.08 -33.94
CA GLU A 265 10.30 11.58 -34.73
C GLU A 265 10.24 11.08 -36.19
N SER A 266 9.93 9.80 -36.39
CA SER A 266 9.76 9.20 -37.72
C SER A 266 8.60 9.85 -38.50
N ILE A 267 7.45 10.03 -37.86
CA ILE A 267 6.29 10.71 -38.45
C ILE A 267 6.65 12.15 -38.82
N ILE A 268 7.26 12.91 -37.91
CA ILE A 268 7.70 14.29 -38.17
C ILE A 268 8.64 14.32 -39.38
N SER A 269 9.69 13.50 -39.39
CA SER A 269 10.66 13.45 -40.48
C SER A 269 9.99 13.18 -41.83
N THR A 270 9.14 12.15 -41.90
CA THR A 270 8.45 11.75 -43.13
C THR A 270 7.50 12.85 -43.61
N MET A 271 6.65 13.39 -42.73
CA MET A 271 5.67 14.40 -43.08
C MET A 271 6.30 15.73 -43.51
N LEU A 272 7.47 16.09 -42.97
CA LEU A 272 8.18 17.31 -43.34
C LEU A 272 9.00 17.17 -44.63
N GLN A 273 9.35 15.95 -45.01
CA GLN A 273 10.08 15.64 -46.25
C GLN A 273 9.17 15.79 -47.49
N ILE A 274 7.95 15.28 -47.43
CA ILE A 274 6.92 15.36 -48.49
C ILE A 274 6.80 16.76 -49.14
N PRO A 275 6.59 17.85 -48.38
CA PRO A 275 6.49 19.19 -48.96
C PRO A 275 7.81 19.71 -49.53
N ASN A 276 8.98 19.28 -49.01
CA ASN A 276 10.27 19.72 -49.55
C ASN A 276 10.50 19.12 -50.94
N GLU A 277 10.21 17.83 -51.09
CA GLU A 277 10.28 17.13 -52.38
C GLU A 277 9.32 17.76 -53.40
N LEU A 278 8.11 18.14 -52.96
CA LEU A 278 7.13 18.80 -53.80
C LEU A 278 7.64 20.16 -54.30
N LEU A 279 8.17 20.97 -53.38
CA LEU A 279 8.70 22.29 -53.73
C LEU A 279 9.89 22.17 -54.69
N SER A 280 10.77 21.19 -54.48
CA SER A 280 11.88 20.90 -55.40
C SER A 280 11.38 20.48 -56.79
N PHE A 281 10.37 19.60 -56.85
CA PHE A 281 9.74 19.22 -58.12
C PHE A 281 9.16 20.43 -58.86
N LEU A 282 8.45 21.31 -58.15
CA LEU A 282 7.87 22.52 -58.75
C LEU A 282 8.95 23.52 -59.19
N GLU A 283 10.00 23.73 -58.40
CA GLU A 283 11.12 24.63 -58.75
C GLU A 283 11.81 24.24 -60.07
N THR A 284 11.89 22.93 -60.36
CA THR A 284 12.48 22.42 -61.60
C THR A 284 11.52 22.39 -62.79
N SER A 285 10.21 22.39 -62.52
CA SER A 285 9.18 22.19 -63.56
C SER A 285 8.55 23.49 -64.06
N LEU A 286 8.53 24.54 -63.24
CA LEU A 286 7.87 25.82 -63.56
C LEU A 286 8.78 26.74 -64.39
N ASP A 287 8.21 27.45 -65.37
CA ASP A 287 8.91 28.45 -66.16
C ASP A 287 8.93 29.81 -65.46
N ASN A 288 10.05 30.11 -64.81
CA ASN A 288 10.32 31.36 -64.12
C ASN A 288 10.44 32.58 -65.04
N ASN A 289 10.57 32.38 -66.36
CA ASN A 289 10.62 33.44 -67.36
C ASN A 289 9.24 33.76 -67.96
N SER A 290 8.22 32.95 -67.65
CA SER A 290 6.85 33.21 -68.07
C SER A 290 6.25 34.43 -67.37
N ILE A 291 5.24 35.04 -68.00
CA ILE A 291 4.54 36.25 -67.49
C ILE A 291 4.04 36.07 -66.05
N TYR A 292 3.56 34.87 -65.72
CA TYR A 292 3.04 34.53 -64.40
C TYR A 292 4.03 33.77 -63.51
N LYS A 293 5.24 33.44 -64.00
CA LYS A 293 6.32 32.70 -63.33
C LYS A 293 5.96 31.32 -62.77
N ILE A 294 4.77 30.83 -63.10
CA ILE A 294 4.23 29.53 -62.68
C ILE A 294 3.66 28.75 -63.87
N ALA A 295 3.88 29.21 -65.10
CA ALA A 295 3.42 28.49 -66.29
C ALA A 295 4.33 27.29 -66.58
N VAL A 296 3.83 26.33 -67.34
CA VAL A 296 4.60 25.19 -67.86
C VAL A 296 4.40 25.09 -69.37
N ASN A 297 5.42 24.60 -70.08
CA ASN A 297 5.40 24.52 -71.55
C ASN A 297 4.41 23.48 -72.09
N ASN A 298 4.27 22.35 -71.40
CA ASN A 298 3.30 21.29 -71.72
C ASN A 298 2.58 20.90 -70.43
N PHE A 299 1.37 21.42 -70.25
CA PHE A 299 0.59 21.17 -69.04
C PHE A 299 0.18 19.71 -68.91
N ASP A 300 -0.16 19.03 -70.00
CA ASP A 300 -0.60 17.62 -69.97
C ASP A 300 0.54 16.71 -69.47
N LEU A 301 1.75 16.89 -70.02
CA LEU A 301 2.93 16.13 -69.57
C LEU A 301 3.33 16.46 -68.12
N PHE A 302 3.25 17.74 -67.73
CA PHE A 302 3.46 18.15 -66.34
C PHE A 302 2.43 17.50 -65.41
N LYS A 303 1.16 17.47 -65.83
CA LYS A 303 0.05 16.94 -65.05
C LYS A 303 0.17 15.43 -64.85
N GLU A 304 0.59 14.68 -65.87
CA GLU A 304 0.88 13.24 -65.73
C GLU A 304 1.95 12.95 -64.68
N ASN A 305 3.09 13.66 -64.75
CA ASN A 305 4.19 13.51 -63.79
C ASN A 305 3.76 13.92 -62.38
N PHE A 306 3.02 15.02 -62.28
CA PHE A 306 2.48 15.52 -61.02
C PHE A 306 1.46 14.56 -60.39
N ASP A 307 0.58 13.94 -61.19
CA ASP A 307 -0.40 12.98 -60.69
C ASP A 307 0.26 11.68 -60.21
N SER A 308 1.38 11.26 -60.83
CA SER A 308 2.20 10.17 -60.30
C SER A 308 2.77 10.53 -58.93
N TYR A 309 3.36 11.73 -58.82
CA TYR A 309 3.93 12.21 -57.56
C TYR A 309 2.90 12.32 -56.43
N ILE A 310 1.68 12.75 -56.74
CA ILE A 310 0.58 12.81 -55.76
C ILE A 310 0.13 11.43 -55.29
N LYS A 311 0.14 10.41 -56.17
CA LYS A 311 -0.14 9.03 -55.74
C LYS A 311 0.90 8.54 -54.73
N ASP A 312 2.17 8.84 -54.97
CA ASP A 312 3.26 8.46 -54.06
C ASP A 312 3.14 9.16 -52.70
N ILE A 313 2.81 10.46 -52.70
CA ILE A 313 2.54 11.22 -51.47
C ILE A 313 1.39 10.58 -50.66
N ASN A 314 0.25 10.34 -51.31
CA ASN A 314 -0.91 9.76 -50.62
C ASN A 314 -0.60 8.37 -50.08
N PHE A 315 0.25 7.60 -50.77
CA PHE A 315 0.74 6.32 -50.27
C PHE A 315 1.60 6.49 -49.01
N GLN A 316 2.50 7.47 -48.94
CA GLN A 316 3.30 7.74 -47.75
C GLN A 316 2.46 8.15 -46.53
N PHE A 317 1.41 8.97 -46.72
CA PHE A 317 0.46 9.33 -45.67
C PHE A 317 -0.26 8.10 -45.11
N LYS A 318 -0.82 7.26 -45.98
CA LYS A 318 -1.48 6.00 -45.58
C LYS A 318 -0.52 5.06 -44.85
N LYS A 319 0.69 4.88 -45.39
CA LYS A 319 1.73 4.05 -44.77
C LYS A 319 2.07 4.52 -43.36
N SER A 320 2.16 5.84 -43.13
CA SER A 320 2.46 6.40 -41.81
C SER A 320 1.35 6.15 -40.79
N ILE A 321 0.07 6.20 -41.23
CA ILE A 321 -1.08 5.84 -40.40
C ILE A 321 -1.05 4.34 -40.06
N GLU A 322 -0.80 3.49 -41.05
CA GLU A 322 -0.67 2.04 -40.85
C GLU A 322 0.47 1.70 -39.89
N GLU A 323 1.66 2.28 -40.07
CA GLU A 323 2.82 2.11 -39.19
C GLU A 323 2.54 2.58 -37.76
N THR A 324 1.81 3.68 -37.59
CA THR A 324 1.37 4.15 -36.28
C THR A 324 0.52 3.09 -35.60
N VAL A 325 -0.50 2.58 -36.29
CA VAL A 325 -1.38 1.55 -35.75
C VAL A 325 -0.60 0.29 -35.42
N THR A 326 0.19 -0.23 -36.36
CA THR A 326 1.02 -1.43 -36.16
C THR A 326 1.95 -1.29 -34.97
N SER A 327 2.69 -0.19 -34.84
CA SER A 327 3.64 0.02 -33.74
C SER A 327 2.98 -0.07 -32.36
N TYR A 328 1.78 0.47 -32.19
CA TYR A 328 1.04 0.36 -30.92
C TYR A 328 0.50 -1.04 -30.68
N PHE A 329 0.03 -1.73 -31.73
CA PHE A 329 -0.44 -3.10 -31.61
C PHE A 329 0.70 -4.08 -31.33
N ASP A 330 1.90 -3.86 -31.86
CA ASP A 330 3.08 -4.66 -31.55
C ASP A 330 3.40 -4.61 -30.04
N ILE A 331 3.32 -3.42 -29.44
CA ILE A 331 3.47 -3.24 -27.98
C ILE A 331 2.33 -3.89 -27.20
N LYS A 332 1.08 -3.70 -27.63
CA LYS A 332 -0.09 -4.32 -26.96
C LYS A 332 -0.01 -5.85 -26.98
N ASN A 333 0.57 -6.41 -28.03
CA ASN A 333 0.68 -7.85 -28.25
C ASN A 333 2.05 -8.42 -27.86
N ASP A 334 2.92 -7.62 -27.24
CA ASP A 334 4.22 -8.09 -26.76
C ASP A 334 4.00 -9.13 -25.65
N PRO A 335 4.58 -10.35 -25.77
CA PRO A 335 4.38 -11.41 -24.79
C PRO A 335 4.77 -11.02 -23.36
N ASP A 336 5.84 -10.22 -23.19
CA ASP A 336 6.32 -9.81 -21.87
C ASP A 336 5.37 -8.80 -21.23
N ILE A 337 4.79 -7.91 -22.04
CA ILE A 337 3.78 -6.94 -21.58
C ILE A 337 2.47 -7.65 -21.21
N ILE A 338 2.02 -8.61 -22.03
CA ILE A 338 0.83 -9.41 -21.73
C ILE A 338 1.03 -10.16 -20.41
N LEU A 339 2.16 -10.85 -20.26
CA LEU A 339 2.47 -11.59 -19.04
C LEU A 339 2.51 -10.67 -17.82
N ALA A 340 3.17 -9.51 -17.92
CA ALA A 340 3.24 -8.55 -16.82
C ALA A 340 1.87 -7.95 -16.44
N ILE A 341 0.94 -7.81 -17.39
CA ILE A 341 -0.45 -7.41 -17.11
C ILE A 341 -1.20 -8.55 -16.41
N GLU A 342 -1.05 -9.80 -16.87
CA GLU A 342 -1.66 -10.98 -16.25
C GLU A 342 -1.18 -11.19 -14.81
N GLU A 343 0.10 -10.95 -14.55
CA GLU A 343 0.74 -11.00 -13.23
C GLU A 343 0.46 -9.75 -12.37
N LYS A 344 -0.29 -8.76 -12.90
CA LYS A 344 -0.64 -7.49 -12.22
C LYS A 344 0.56 -6.61 -11.86
N HIS A 345 1.69 -6.78 -12.54
CA HIS A 345 2.83 -5.88 -12.46
C HIS A 345 2.61 -4.61 -13.31
N LEU A 346 1.81 -4.73 -14.38
CA LEU A 346 1.41 -3.62 -15.23
C LEU A 346 -0.11 -3.44 -15.27
N ILE A 347 -0.54 -2.19 -15.43
CA ILE A 347 -1.95 -1.82 -15.63
C ILE A 347 -2.06 -1.14 -16.99
N PHE A 348 -2.95 -1.68 -17.83
CA PHE A 348 -3.23 -1.17 -19.17
C PHE A 348 -4.52 -0.37 -19.20
N ASN A 349 -4.46 0.86 -19.72
CA ASN A 349 -5.60 1.74 -19.92
C ASN A 349 -5.96 1.82 -21.41
N GLU A 350 -6.97 1.05 -21.80
CA GLU A 350 -7.42 0.97 -23.19
C GLU A 350 -7.96 2.30 -23.74
N SER A 351 -8.57 3.14 -22.89
CA SER A 351 -9.05 4.46 -23.32
C SER A 351 -7.89 5.37 -23.71
N ASN A 352 -6.82 5.40 -22.91
CA ASN A 352 -5.66 6.23 -23.17
C ASN A 352 -4.86 5.71 -24.37
N PHE A 353 -4.76 4.38 -24.52
CA PHE A 353 -4.15 3.74 -25.68
C PHE A 353 -4.82 4.19 -26.98
N ASN A 354 -6.15 4.06 -27.06
CA ASN A 354 -6.91 4.44 -28.25
C ASN A 354 -6.82 5.94 -28.54
N LYS A 355 -6.88 6.81 -27.51
CA LYS A 355 -6.73 8.26 -27.66
C LYS A 355 -5.38 8.67 -28.28
N ARG A 356 -4.30 7.97 -27.92
CA ARG A 356 -2.97 8.25 -28.44
C ARG A 356 -2.84 7.90 -29.93
N ILE A 357 -3.35 6.74 -30.33
CA ILE A 357 -3.43 6.33 -31.74
C ILE A 357 -4.30 7.33 -32.53
N GLU A 358 -5.50 7.64 -32.02
CA GLU A 358 -6.43 8.56 -32.66
C GLU A 358 -5.83 9.96 -32.84
N PHE A 359 -5.09 10.46 -31.84
CA PHE A 359 -4.42 11.74 -31.92
C PHE A 359 -3.41 11.79 -33.07
N LEU A 360 -2.55 10.79 -33.19
CA LEU A 360 -1.53 10.70 -34.24
C LEU A 360 -2.18 10.58 -35.62
N ASN A 361 -3.13 9.66 -35.77
CA ASN A 361 -3.84 9.45 -37.03
C ASN A 361 -4.58 10.72 -37.47
N THR A 362 -5.29 11.38 -36.54
CA THR A 362 -5.99 12.64 -36.83
C THR A 362 -5.01 13.77 -37.14
N ALA A 363 -3.82 13.80 -36.52
CA ALA A 363 -2.79 14.78 -36.86
C ALA A 363 -2.29 14.60 -38.30
N ILE A 364 -2.01 13.35 -38.70
CA ILE A 364 -1.55 13.00 -40.05
C ILE A 364 -2.65 13.30 -41.09
N SER A 365 -3.87 12.80 -40.90
CA SER A 365 -4.97 13.01 -41.85
C SER A 365 -5.35 14.48 -42.01
N ASN A 366 -5.39 15.26 -40.91
CA ASN A 366 -5.67 16.69 -41.03
C ASN A 366 -4.56 17.42 -41.80
N TYR A 367 -3.30 17.01 -41.60
CA TYR A 367 -2.18 17.60 -42.32
C TYR A 367 -2.22 17.26 -43.81
N GLU A 368 -2.51 16.00 -44.16
CA GLU A 368 -2.76 15.54 -45.53
C GLU A 368 -3.85 16.37 -46.21
N ASP A 369 -5.03 16.45 -45.60
CA ASP A 369 -6.18 17.19 -46.15
C ASP A 369 -5.85 18.66 -46.41
N GLU A 370 -5.18 19.29 -45.45
CA GLU A 370 -4.79 20.70 -45.52
C GLU A 370 -3.74 20.97 -46.60
N LEU A 371 -2.77 20.07 -46.73
CA LEU A 371 -1.72 20.10 -47.72
C LEU A 371 -2.32 19.91 -49.12
N MET A 372 -3.11 18.86 -49.31
CA MET A 372 -3.75 18.50 -50.58
C MET A 372 -4.69 19.60 -51.10
N LYS A 373 -5.43 20.26 -50.21
CA LYS A 373 -6.25 21.44 -50.56
C LYS A 373 -5.41 22.57 -51.15
N LYS A 374 -4.23 22.86 -50.58
CA LYS A 374 -3.35 23.94 -51.07
C LYS A 374 -2.66 23.56 -52.37
N ILE A 375 -2.18 22.33 -52.45
CA ILE A 375 -1.61 21.76 -53.66
C ILE A 375 -2.60 21.86 -54.83
N THR A 376 -3.82 21.36 -54.64
CA THR A 376 -4.87 21.38 -55.68
C THR A 376 -5.19 22.81 -56.12
N SER A 377 -5.31 23.74 -55.17
CA SER A 377 -5.53 25.15 -55.46
C SER A 377 -4.38 25.76 -56.27
N PHE A 378 -3.13 25.44 -55.93
CA PHE A 378 -1.96 25.93 -56.66
C PHE A 378 -1.88 25.38 -58.09
N ILE A 379 -2.10 24.07 -58.28
CA ILE A 379 -2.07 23.46 -59.61
C ILE A 379 -3.15 24.02 -60.53
N SER A 380 -4.34 24.35 -60.02
CA SER A 380 -5.36 25.05 -60.80
C SER A 380 -4.91 26.43 -61.31
N LYS A 381 -3.96 27.08 -60.62
CA LYS A 381 -3.36 28.34 -61.06
C LYS A 381 -2.28 28.08 -62.11
N VAL A 382 -1.49 27.02 -61.95
CA VAL A 382 -0.50 26.56 -62.96
C VAL A 382 -1.19 26.25 -64.29
N GLU A 383 -2.32 25.54 -64.27
CA GLU A 383 -3.13 25.25 -65.47
C GLU A 383 -3.56 26.54 -66.19
N ARG A 384 -4.14 27.49 -65.45
CA ARG A 384 -4.61 28.77 -65.99
C ARG A 384 -3.47 29.67 -66.48
N ALA A 385 -2.31 29.61 -65.85
CA ALA A 385 -1.12 30.34 -66.28
C ALA A 385 -0.51 29.76 -67.56
N SER A 386 -0.70 28.46 -67.80
CA SER A 386 -0.16 27.73 -68.96
C SER A 386 -1.10 27.77 -70.18
N ASP A 387 -2.40 27.99 -69.97
CA ASP A 387 -3.40 28.20 -71.03
C ASP A 387 -3.57 29.69 -71.37
N THR A 388 -3.06 30.10 -72.54
CA THR A 388 -3.15 31.48 -73.04
C THR A 388 -4.59 32.01 -73.20
N LYS A 389 -5.62 31.15 -73.23
CA LYS A 389 -7.04 31.54 -73.34
C LYS A 389 -7.73 31.73 -71.97
N LYS A 390 -7.19 31.20 -70.88
CA LYS A 390 -7.79 31.22 -69.52
C LYS A 390 -7.06 32.14 -68.51
N SER A 391 -5.98 32.79 -68.95
CA SER A 391 -5.05 33.59 -68.13
C SER A 391 -5.61 34.92 -67.58
N SER A 392 -6.74 35.40 -68.10
CA SER A 392 -7.36 36.69 -67.71
C SER A 392 -7.85 36.76 -66.25
N SER A 393 -7.85 35.64 -65.52
CA SER A 393 -8.25 35.56 -64.10
C SER A 393 -7.08 35.63 -63.10
N LEU A 394 -5.83 35.74 -63.56
CA LEU A 394 -4.64 35.82 -62.70
C LEU A 394 -4.05 37.25 -62.69
N HIS A 395 -3.60 37.70 -61.52
CA HIS A 395 -3.00 39.01 -61.32
C HIS A 395 -1.49 38.97 -61.57
N LEU A 396 -1.00 39.85 -62.44
CA LEU A 396 0.42 39.95 -62.82
C LEU A 396 1.33 40.39 -61.67
N SER A 397 0.78 41.05 -60.65
CA SER A 397 1.54 41.54 -59.49
C SER A 397 1.77 40.49 -58.41
N THR A 398 1.19 39.29 -58.52
CA THR A 398 1.22 38.28 -57.46
C THR A 398 2.26 37.20 -57.76
N ASP A 399 3.15 36.96 -56.79
CA ASP A 399 4.10 35.84 -56.83
C ASP A 399 3.45 34.59 -56.22
N TYR A 400 2.67 33.90 -57.06
CA TYR A 400 1.87 32.75 -56.63
C TYR A 400 2.71 31.60 -56.07
N PHE A 401 3.95 31.41 -56.54
CA PHE A 401 4.81 30.34 -56.06
C PHE A 401 5.44 30.67 -54.71
N LYS A 402 5.88 31.91 -54.52
CA LYS A 402 6.35 32.39 -53.21
C LYS A 402 5.25 32.30 -52.14
N ASP A 403 4.03 32.71 -52.47
CA ASP A 403 2.88 32.62 -51.57
C ASP A 403 2.56 31.16 -51.22
N PHE A 404 2.59 30.27 -52.22
CA PHE A 404 2.42 28.83 -52.00
C PHE A 404 3.50 28.26 -51.09
N LYS A 405 4.78 28.60 -51.32
CA LYS A 405 5.90 28.16 -50.48
C LYS A 405 5.77 28.63 -49.03
N ALA A 406 5.32 29.87 -48.82
CA ALA A 406 5.05 30.39 -47.49
C ALA A 406 3.92 29.62 -46.78
N ASP A 407 2.81 29.36 -47.49
CA ASP A 407 1.67 28.58 -46.97
C ASP A 407 2.08 27.16 -46.56
N ILE A 408 2.88 26.48 -47.40
CA ILE A 408 3.37 25.12 -47.13
C ILE A 408 4.27 25.10 -45.88
N ASN A 409 5.21 26.04 -45.77
CA ASN A 409 6.09 26.16 -44.60
C ASN A 409 5.32 26.47 -43.30
N TYR A 410 4.27 27.29 -43.39
CA TYR A 410 3.40 27.56 -42.26
C TYR A 410 2.72 26.27 -41.76
N ARG A 411 2.19 25.44 -42.68
CA ARG A 411 1.55 24.17 -42.30
C ARG A 411 2.52 23.17 -41.68
N LYS A 412 3.76 23.08 -42.19
CA LYS A 412 4.84 22.27 -41.57
C LYS A 412 5.04 22.65 -40.10
N THR A 413 5.19 23.95 -39.84
CA THR A 413 5.36 24.49 -38.49
C THR A 413 4.16 24.17 -37.59
N LEU A 414 2.95 24.22 -38.13
CA LEU A 414 1.72 23.94 -37.38
C LEU A 414 1.59 22.45 -37.04
N PHE A 415 1.99 21.58 -37.96
CA PHE A 415 2.04 20.13 -37.74
C PHE A 415 3.03 19.74 -36.64
N GLU A 416 4.28 20.23 -36.70
CA GLU A 416 5.28 20.02 -35.66
C GLU A 416 4.78 20.49 -34.29
N LYS A 417 4.21 21.70 -34.22
CA LYS A 417 3.63 22.23 -32.98
C LYS A 417 2.50 21.37 -32.43
N LYS A 418 1.68 20.77 -33.31
CA LYS A 418 0.61 19.86 -32.90
C LYS A 418 1.20 18.59 -32.28
N LEU A 419 2.18 17.96 -32.93
CA LEU A 419 2.81 16.74 -32.43
C LEU A 419 3.62 16.96 -31.14
N ASN A 420 4.19 18.14 -30.94
CA ASN A 420 4.84 18.49 -29.65
C ASN A 420 3.86 18.48 -28.45
N ASN A 421 2.55 18.51 -28.67
CA ASN A 421 1.57 18.35 -27.60
C ASN A 421 1.25 16.88 -27.26
N PHE A 422 1.81 15.90 -27.98
CA PHE A 422 1.57 14.48 -27.75
C PHE A 422 1.93 14.06 -26.30
N ASN A 423 3.05 14.56 -25.78
CA ASN A 423 3.52 14.24 -24.41
C ASN A 423 2.57 14.71 -23.30
N LYS A 424 1.58 15.55 -23.62
CA LYS A 424 0.53 15.98 -22.66
C LYS A 424 -0.61 14.97 -22.56
N LEU A 425 -0.68 13.97 -23.45
CA LEU A 425 -1.68 12.93 -23.40
C LEU A 425 -1.37 11.96 -22.25
N PRO A 426 -2.41 11.50 -21.52
CA PRO A 426 -2.21 10.57 -20.43
C PRO A 426 -1.55 9.27 -20.94
N PRO A 427 -0.65 8.68 -20.14
CA PRO A 427 -0.03 7.40 -20.48
C PRO A 427 -1.07 6.28 -20.47
N PHE A 428 -0.78 5.21 -21.19
CA PHE A 428 -1.69 4.05 -21.30
C PHE A 428 -1.20 2.82 -20.57
N LEU A 429 0.04 2.83 -20.07
CA LEU A 429 0.65 1.72 -19.35
C LEU A 429 1.25 2.26 -18.05
N PHE A 430 0.98 1.55 -16.95
CA PHE A 430 1.42 1.93 -15.61
C PHE A 430 2.06 0.73 -14.92
N ILE A 431 3.12 0.98 -14.15
CA ILE A 431 3.71 0.01 -13.23
C ILE A 431 2.94 0.06 -11.92
N HIS A 432 2.42 -1.08 -11.48
CA HIS A 432 1.85 -1.20 -10.15
C HIS A 432 2.96 -1.32 -9.12
N LYS A 433 2.97 -0.42 -8.13
CA LYS A 433 3.83 -0.49 -6.95
C LYS A 433 3.00 -0.92 -5.76
N ASP A 434 3.51 -1.85 -4.97
CA ASP A 434 2.84 -2.34 -3.75
C ASP A 434 2.90 -1.31 -2.61
N GLY A 435 3.80 -0.33 -2.73
CA GLY A 435 4.01 0.74 -1.77
C GLY A 435 4.96 0.35 -0.64
N TYR A 436 5.57 1.37 -0.02
CA TYR A 436 6.62 1.14 0.97
C TYR A 436 6.18 0.24 2.13
N ILE A 437 4.94 0.41 2.63
CA ILE A 437 4.43 -0.33 3.79
C ILE A 437 4.42 -1.84 3.51
N LYS A 438 3.82 -2.24 2.39
CA LYS A 438 3.65 -3.65 2.06
C LYS A 438 4.99 -4.31 1.74
N GLU A 439 5.85 -3.60 1.00
CA GLU A 439 7.16 -4.08 0.56
C GLU A 439 8.18 -4.18 1.71
N ASN A 440 8.16 -3.24 2.66
CA ASN A 440 9.26 -3.07 3.62
C ASN A 440 8.86 -3.18 5.08
N LEU A 441 7.59 -3.17 5.48
CA LEU A 441 7.20 -3.28 6.89
C LEU A 441 6.65 -4.65 7.27
N SER A 442 6.24 -5.45 6.27
CA SER A 442 5.70 -6.78 6.48
C SER A 442 6.76 -7.77 6.95
N TYR A 443 6.37 -8.62 7.91
CA TYR A 443 7.16 -9.78 8.36
C TYR A 443 6.46 -11.09 7.98
N PRO A 444 7.22 -12.16 7.65
CA PRO A 444 6.64 -13.46 7.33
C PRO A 444 5.71 -13.96 8.43
N LEU A 445 4.63 -14.63 8.02
CA LEU A 445 3.69 -15.18 8.98
C LEU A 445 4.28 -16.46 9.60
N TYR A 446 4.68 -17.47 8.82
CA TYR A 446 5.00 -18.80 9.37
C TYR A 446 6.49 -19.12 9.46
N PHE A 447 7.25 -18.76 8.44
CA PHE A 447 8.65 -19.15 8.25
C PHE A 447 9.51 -17.91 8.05
N PHE A 448 10.57 -17.78 8.84
CA PHE A 448 11.54 -16.71 8.76
C PHE A 448 12.83 -17.22 8.14
N TYR A 449 13.23 -16.65 7.02
CA TYR A 449 14.45 -16.97 6.31
C TYR A 449 15.62 -16.14 6.82
N GLU A 450 16.82 -16.40 6.29
CA GLU A 450 18.06 -15.74 6.69
C GLU A 450 17.95 -14.21 6.63
N ASN A 451 17.38 -13.66 5.55
CA ASN A 451 17.19 -12.21 5.39
C ASN A 451 16.23 -11.63 6.44
N ASP A 452 15.19 -12.37 6.84
CA ASP A 452 14.22 -11.91 7.83
C ASP A 452 14.85 -11.85 9.22
N ILE A 453 15.64 -12.87 9.58
CA ILE A 453 16.36 -12.89 10.87
C ILE A 453 17.45 -11.81 10.92
N LEU A 454 18.17 -11.60 9.82
CA LEU A 454 19.14 -10.51 9.71
C LEU A 454 18.46 -9.15 9.90
N ARG A 455 17.33 -8.93 9.21
CA ARG A 455 16.54 -7.70 9.34
C ARG A 455 16.09 -7.49 10.78
N LEU A 456 15.43 -8.47 11.40
CA LEU A 456 14.99 -8.41 12.80
C LEU A 456 16.15 -8.07 13.74
N THR A 457 17.31 -8.71 13.55
CA THR A 457 18.50 -8.49 14.37
C THR A 457 19.00 -7.04 14.23
N CYS A 458 19.10 -6.53 13.00
CA CYS A 458 19.50 -5.14 12.74
C CYS A 458 18.52 -4.15 13.37
N GLU A 459 17.22 -4.37 13.22
CA GLU A 459 16.19 -3.48 13.76
C GLU A 459 16.19 -3.46 15.30
N LEU A 460 16.32 -4.62 15.96
CA LEU A 460 16.36 -4.71 17.41
C LEU A 460 17.64 -4.12 18.03
N THR A 461 18.78 -4.31 17.38
CA THR A 461 20.07 -3.82 17.90
C THR A 461 20.36 -2.38 17.53
N HIS A 462 19.53 -1.75 16.67
CA HIS A 462 19.76 -0.41 16.13
C HIS A 462 21.14 -0.24 15.48
N ASN A 463 21.82 -1.35 15.16
CA ASN A 463 23.21 -1.38 14.72
C ASN A 463 23.29 -1.92 13.29
N TYR A 464 24.05 -1.21 12.46
CA TYR A 464 24.71 -1.81 11.30
C TYR A 464 26.00 -2.44 11.82
N TYR A 465 26.00 -3.75 12.01
CA TYR A 465 27.25 -4.45 12.30
C TYR A 465 28.26 -4.12 11.19
N TYR A 466 29.50 -3.80 11.57
CA TYR A 466 30.63 -3.77 10.63
C TYR A 466 30.99 -5.18 10.11
N LEU A 467 30.28 -6.20 10.59
CA LEU A 467 30.40 -7.60 10.23
C LEU A 467 29.58 -7.91 8.97
N SER A 468 30.11 -8.81 8.16
CA SER A 468 29.41 -9.28 6.96
C SER A 468 28.14 -10.07 7.34
N LYS A 469 27.13 -10.04 6.47
CA LYS A 469 25.89 -10.84 6.63
C LYS A 469 26.21 -12.32 6.88
N GLU A 470 27.20 -12.87 6.17
CA GLU A 470 27.65 -14.25 6.34
C GLU A 470 28.21 -14.52 7.74
N HIS A 471 28.96 -13.57 8.32
CA HIS A 471 29.49 -13.73 9.67
C HIS A 471 28.38 -13.84 10.71
N ILE A 472 27.37 -12.96 10.62
CA ILE A 472 26.20 -12.96 11.51
C ILE A 472 25.42 -14.28 11.36
N LEU A 473 25.16 -14.72 10.13
CA LEU A 473 24.46 -15.97 9.87
C LEU A 473 25.23 -17.19 10.39
N ASN A 474 26.55 -17.23 10.20
CA ASN A 474 27.41 -18.30 10.73
C ASN A 474 27.41 -18.30 12.26
N HIS A 475 27.42 -17.12 12.90
CA HIS A 475 27.28 -17.01 14.35
C HIS A 475 25.98 -17.65 14.84
N PHE A 476 24.84 -17.32 14.22
CA PHE A 476 23.55 -17.92 14.58
C PHE A 476 23.49 -19.43 14.32
N LYS A 477 24.04 -19.91 13.20
CA LYS A 477 24.13 -21.35 12.89
C LYS A 477 24.97 -22.09 13.93
N ASN A 478 26.10 -21.51 14.36
CA ASN A 478 26.95 -22.08 15.41
C ASN A 478 26.25 -22.13 16.78
N ARG A 479 25.31 -21.22 17.03
CA ARG A 479 24.43 -21.24 18.21
C ARG A 479 23.17 -22.11 18.04
N GLY A 480 23.09 -22.89 16.96
CA GLY A 480 22.05 -23.89 16.74
C GLY A 480 20.78 -23.39 16.04
N LEU A 481 20.79 -22.18 15.46
CA LEU A 481 19.66 -21.70 14.66
C LEU A 481 19.67 -22.38 13.27
N VAL A 482 18.55 -23.02 12.91
CA VAL A 482 18.36 -23.69 11.62
C VAL A 482 17.31 -22.93 10.81
N PHE A 483 17.61 -22.69 9.53
CA PHE A 483 16.74 -21.95 8.62
C PHE A 483 15.99 -22.89 7.66
N PRO A 484 14.73 -22.56 7.29
CA PRO A 484 13.93 -21.46 7.80
C PRO A 484 13.48 -21.68 9.26
N VAL A 485 13.38 -20.60 10.02
CA VAL A 485 12.96 -20.61 11.42
C VAL A 485 11.43 -20.57 11.48
N LEU A 486 10.83 -21.61 12.08
CA LEU A 486 9.40 -21.60 12.41
C LEU A 486 9.09 -20.51 13.43
N ARG A 487 7.95 -19.82 13.32
CA ARG A 487 7.56 -18.76 14.27
C ARG A 487 7.64 -19.18 15.75
N SER A 488 7.24 -20.40 16.09
CA SER A 488 7.37 -20.92 17.47
C SER A 488 8.82 -20.92 17.96
N ASN A 489 9.76 -21.22 17.07
CA ASN A 489 11.20 -21.20 17.36
C ASN A 489 11.77 -19.78 17.32
N LEU A 490 11.18 -18.88 16.52
CA LEU A 490 11.55 -17.47 16.52
C LEU A 490 11.29 -16.85 17.90
N ILE A 491 10.20 -17.21 18.56
CA ILE A 491 9.92 -16.73 19.92
C ILE A 491 11.06 -17.17 20.87
N LEU A 492 11.52 -18.42 20.79
CA LEU A 492 12.66 -18.89 21.58
C LEU A 492 13.96 -18.12 21.25
N PHE A 493 14.17 -17.77 19.98
CA PHE A 493 15.28 -16.90 19.56
C PHE A 493 15.18 -15.51 20.20
N LEU A 494 14.01 -14.88 20.16
CA LEU A 494 13.76 -13.55 20.72
C LEU A 494 13.92 -13.52 22.25
N LEU A 495 13.46 -14.57 22.94
CA LEU A 495 13.63 -14.72 24.39
C LEU A 495 15.11 -14.79 24.79
N ASN A 496 15.95 -15.41 23.96
CA ASN A 496 17.38 -15.55 24.18
C ASN A 496 18.19 -14.54 23.36
N PHE A 497 17.57 -13.48 22.85
CA PHE A 497 18.18 -12.60 21.86
C PHE A 497 19.52 -12.02 22.33
N ASP A 498 19.58 -11.51 23.56
CA ASP A 498 20.81 -10.94 24.14
C ASP A 498 21.95 -11.97 24.20
N GLN A 499 21.63 -13.23 24.48
CA GLN A 499 22.62 -14.32 24.44
C GLN A 499 23.00 -14.64 23.01
N MET A 500 22.03 -14.68 22.10
CA MET A 500 22.25 -15.03 20.68
C MET A 500 23.12 -14.00 19.96
N ILE A 501 23.12 -12.74 20.39
CA ILE A 501 23.96 -11.68 19.82
C ILE A 501 25.27 -11.47 20.58
N GLU A 502 25.49 -12.16 21.70
CA GLU A 502 26.72 -12.01 22.49
C GLU A 502 27.94 -12.44 21.66
N GLY A 503 28.86 -11.51 21.42
CA GLY A 503 30.07 -11.75 20.62
C GLY A 503 29.91 -11.46 19.12
N LEU A 504 28.77 -10.92 18.69
CA LEU A 504 28.63 -10.10 17.49
C LEU A 504 28.96 -8.64 17.83
#